data_AF-A0A1F7ZIX5-F1
#
_entry.id   AF-A0A1F7ZIX5-F1
#
_cell.length_a   1.000
_cell.length_b   1.000
_cell.length_c   1.000
_cell.angle_alpha   90.00
_cell.angle_beta   90.00
_cell.angle_gamma   90.00
#
_symmetry.space_group_name_H-M   'P 1'
#
loop_
_entity.id
_entity.type
_entity.pdbx_description
1 polymer ?
#
loop_
_entity_poly.entity_id
_entity_poly.type
_entity_poly.pdbx_seq_one_letter_code
_entity_poly.pdbx_strand_id
1 'polypeptide(L)'
;MERHKSSGRVFYPARFRQVHDPIAKCAAQTLLYLNYTDMCHQPEKYCLWPGRGNGLCETLVLDSIIQEVYGGAGDRQEQKRRRDTFHDQVRCGRWCWKLPCALGVGLLLGCGNDLFRKMRNSSFTNIEIDALATYAVYSRPGTVRLFRALDMLTRWLILGGLSEYIIYVTESSGPGFLEEFDTSRARREDEAALAERHSETVWEAVDSDAAAMEMMPDVLDSEG
;
A
#
# COMPACT_ATOMS: atom_id res chain seq x y z
N MET A 1 6.09 -9.63 46.76
CA MET A 1 4.81 -9.16 46.18
C MET A 1 5.15 -8.04 45.21
N GLU A 2 5.55 -8.44 44.00
CA GLU A 2 6.10 -7.58 42.96
C GLU A 2 4.97 -6.90 42.19
N ARG A 3 5.07 -5.58 42.01
CA ARG A 3 4.20 -4.82 41.10
C ARG A 3 4.90 -4.76 39.74
N HIS A 4 4.39 -5.49 38.77
CA HIS A 4 4.76 -5.33 37.38
C HIS A 4 4.40 -3.90 36.92
N LYS A 5 5.43 -3.11 36.59
CA LYS A 5 5.28 -1.88 35.83
C LYS A 5 5.02 -2.26 34.37
N SER A 6 3.76 -2.18 33.93
CA SER A 6 3.44 -2.19 32.51
C SER A 6 3.94 -0.88 31.89
N SER A 7 4.95 -1.00 31.03
CA SER A 7 5.47 0.08 30.20
C SER A 7 4.37 0.58 29.26
N GLY A 8 3.70 1.66 29.65
CA GLY A 8 2.70 2.31 28.80
C GLY A 8 3.39 3.01 27.65
N ARG A 9 3.31 2.42 26.45
CA ARG A 9 3.52 3.21 25.22
C ARG A 9 2.32 4.15 25.11
N VAL A 10 2.57 5.42 25.35
CA VAL A 10 1.62 6.50 25.10
C VAL A 10 1.41 6.57 23.59
N PHE A 11 0.28 6.07 23.11
CA PHE A 11 -0.21 6.36 21.77
C PHE A 11 -0.67 7.83 21.78
N TYR A 12 0.09 8.70 21.13
CA TYR A 12 -0.39 10.05 20.86
C TYR A 12 -1.50 9.93 19.81
N PRO A 13 -2.73 10.39 20.08
CA PRO A 13 -3.74 10.51 19.04
C PRO A 13 -3.26 11.62 18.11
N ALA A 14 -2.53 11.24 17.07
CA ALA A 14 -2.28 12.11 15.95
C ALA A 14 -3.66 12.46 15.39
N ARG A 15 -4.15 13.66 15.70
CA ARG A 15 -5.10 14.34 14.82
C ARG A 15 -4.52 14.17 13.43
N PHE A 16 -5.18 13.39 12.57
CA PHE A 16 -4.77 13.22 11.18
C PHE A 16 -4.75 14.62 10.54
N ARG A 17 -3.62 15.33 10.63
CA ARG A 17 -3.33 16.48 9.77
C ARG A 17 -3.50 15.94 8.36
N GLN A 18 -4.22 16.67 7.51
CA GLN A 18 -4.29 16.32 6.10
C GLN A 18 -2.87 16.15 5.58
N VAL A 19 -2.51 14.90 5.27
CA VAL A 19 -1.27 14.60 4.57
C VAL A 19 -1.48 15.14 3.16
N HIS A 20 -0.94 16.33 2.90
CA HIS A 20 -1.05 16.99 1.60
C HIS A 20 -0.16 16.31 0.55
N ASP A 21 0.83 15.54 1.01
CA ASP A 21 1.73 14.79 0.14
C ASP A 21 1.05 13.51 -0.40
N PRO A 22 0.92 13.36 -1.73
CA PRO A 22 0.35 12.17 -2.38
C PRO A 22 0.98 10.85 -1.94
N ILE A 23 2.31 10.84 -1.86
CA ILE A 23 3.13 9.65 -1.64
C ILE A 23 2.99 9.24 -0.19
N ALA A 24 3.16 10.18 0.75
CA ALA A 24 2.98 9.92 2.17
C ALA A 24 1.55 9.46 2.49
N LYS A 25 0.55 9.96 1.75
CA LYS A 25 -0.83 9.50 1.90
C LYS A 25 -1.00 8.05 1.41
N CYS A 26 -0.51 7.69 0.23
CA CYS A 26 -0.60 6.30 -0.23
C CYS A 26 0.20 5.38 0.71
N ALA A 27 1.40 5.77 1.14
CA ALA A 27 2.20 5.01 2.10
C ALA A 27 1.45 4.78 3.42
N ALA A 28 0.85 5.82 4.00
CA ALA A 28 0.05 5.70 5.21
C ALA A 28 -1.18 4.80 5.03
N GLN A 29 -1.86 4.88 3.88
CA GLN A 29 -2.99 4.02 3.56
C GLN A 29 -2.56 2.57 3.35
N THR A 30 -1.44 2.33 2.66
CA THR A 30 -0.84 1.00 2.49
C THR A 30 -0.48 0.39 3.83
N LEU A 31 0.24 1.12 4.70
CA LEU A 31 0.55 0.66 6.05
C LEU A 31 -0.70 0.36 6.86
N LEU A 32 -1.71 1.24 6.81
CA LEU A 32 -2.99 1.00 7.49
C LEU A 32 -3.64 -0.30 7.01
N TYR A 33 -3.69 -0.53 5.69
CA TYR A 33 -4.24 -1.75 5.11
C TYR A 33 -3.45 -3.00 5.55
N LEU A 34 -2.13 -2.96 5.49
CA LEU A 34 -1.27 -4.08 5.88
C LEU A 34 -1.44 -4.44 7.36
N ASN A 35 -1.36 -3.44 8.25
CA ASN A 35 -1.57 -3.64 9.68
C ASN A 35 -2.99 -4.13 10.00
N TYR A 36 -4.02 -3.55 9.36
CA TYR A 36 -5.40 -4.00 9.51
C TYR A 36 -5.56 -5.46 9.08
N THR A 37 -4.96 -5.82 7.95
CA THR A 37 -5.01 -7.19 7.42
C THR A 37 -4.31 -8.16 8.38
N ASP A 38 -3.13 -7.83 8.89
CA ASP A 38 -2.43 -8.67 9.89
C ASP A 38 -3.26 -8.83 11.17
N MET A 39 -3.82 -7.73 11.69
CA MET A 39 -4.70 -7.77 12.87
C MET A 39 -5.94 -8.65 12.64
N CYS A 40 -6.51 -8.65 11.43
CA CYS A 40 -7.65 -9.51 11.09
C CYS A 40 -7.26 -10.99 10.96
N HIS A 41 -6.03 -11.30 10.52
CA HIS A 41 -5.52 -12.67 10.47
C HIS A 41 -5.13 -13.20 11.87
N GLN A 42 -4.71 -12.32 12.77
CA GLN A 42 -4.19 -12.68 14.09
C GLN A 42 -4.85 -11.89 15.22
N PRO A 43 -6.19 -11.88 15.32
CA PRO A 43 -6.93 -11.00 16.24
C PRO A 43 -6.59 -11.30 17.71
N GLU A 44 -6.26 -12.55 18.03
CA GLU A 44 -5.82 -13.03 19.35
C GLU A 44 -4.62 -12.24 19.90
N LYS A 45 -3.74 -11.72 19.02
CA LYS A 45 -2.56 -10.94 19.41
C LYS A 45 -2.88 -9.50 19.80
N TYR A 46 -3.99 -8.96 19.31
CA TYR A 46 -4.28 -7.53 19.35
C TYR A 46 -5.57 -7.18 20.09
N CYS A 47 -6.53 -8.11 20.14
CA CYS A 47 -7.84 -7.93 20.76
C CYS A 47 -7.96 -8.80 22.02
N LEU A 48 -8.48 -8.23 23.10
CA LEU A 48 -8.57 -8.90 24.41
C LEU A 48 -9.63 -10.02 24.49
N TRP A 49 -10.51 -10.15 23.50
CA TRP A 49 -11.64 -11.11 23.50
C TRP A 49 -11.83 -11.76 22.12
N PRO A 50 -11.34 -12.99 21.88
CA PRO A 50 -11.66 -13.75 20.69
C PRO A 50 -12.99 -14.46 20.93
N GLY A 51 -14.09 -13.84 20.53
CA GLY A 51 -15.39 -14.50 20.51
C GLY A 51 -15.33 -15.70 19.56
N ARG A 52 -15.70 -16.90 20.03
CA ARG A 52 -15.81 -18.11 19.20
C ARG A 52 -16.82 -17.91 18.08
N GLY A 53 -16.38 -17.51 16.90
CA GLY A 53 -17.24 -17.36 15.73
C GLY A 53 -16.47 -16.86 14.52
N ASN A 54 -16.31 -17.72 13.52
CA ASN A 54 -15.50 -17.51 12.31
C ASN A 54 -15.96 -16.35 11.38
N GLY A 55 -16.91 -15.50 11.81
CA GLY A 55 -17.46 -14.39 11.02
C GLY A 55 -17.40 -13.01 11.68
N LEU A 56 -16.78 -12.86 12.86
CA LEU A 56 -16.79 -11.61 13.64
C LEU A 56 -15.42 -10.92 13.73
N CYS A 57 -14.33 -11.53 13.28
CA CYS A 57 -12.97 -11.00 13.53
C CYS A 57 -12.71 -9.63 12.91
N GLU A 58 -13.02 -9.42 11.62
CA GLU A 58 -12.80 -8.12 10.98
C GLU A 58 -13.62 -7.00 11.63
N THR A 59 -14.88 -7.29 11.98
CA THR A 59 -15.75 -6.31 12.65
C THR A 59 -15.24 -6.01 14.07
N LEU A 60 -14.77 -7.01 14.80
CA LEU A 60 -14.20 -6.82 16.13
C LEU A 60 -12.90 -6.02 16.11
N VAL A 61 -12.01 -6.30 15.14
CA VAL A 61 -10.76 -5.55 14.95
C VAL A 61 -11.08 -4.10 14.60
N LEU A 62 -12.00 -3.88 13.65
CA LEU A 62 -12.48 -2.55 13.28
C LEU A 62 -13.02 -1.79 14.49
N ASP A 63 -13.87 -2.43 15.30
CA ASP A 63 -14.52 -1.81 16.46
C ASP A 63 -13.48 -1.42 17.50
N SER A 64 -12.50 -2.29 17.73
CA SER A 64 -11.36 -2.04 18.62
C SER A 64 -10.55 -0.83 18.15
N ILE A 65 -10.21 -0.77 16.86
CA ILE A 65 -9.47 0.36 16.27
C ILE A 65 -10.28 1.66 16.39
N ILE A 66 -11.56 1.64 16.04
CA ILE A 66 -12.41 2.85 16.10
C ILE A 66 -12.56 3.32 17.55
N GLN A 67 -12.74 2.41 18.49
CA GLN A 67 -12.82 2.73 19.91
C GLN A 67 -11.52 3.36 20.41
N GLU A 68 -10.36 2.85 20.01
CA GLU A 68 -9.07 3.39 20.42
C GLU A 68 -8.77 4.77 19.78
N VAL A 69 -9.07 4.93 18.49
CA VAL A 69 -8.76 6.17 17.74
C VAL A 69 -9.74 7.30 18.06
N TYR A 70 -11.03 6.99 18.20
CA TYR A 70 -12.09 8.00 18.31
C TYR A 70 -12.84 7.97 19.65
N GLY A 71 -12.60 6.97 20.50
CA GLY A 71 -13.36 6.74 21.73
C GLY A 71 -14.77 6.19 21.47
N GLY A 72 -15.45 5.80 22.57
CA GLY A 72 -16.84 5.34 22.53
C GLY A 72 -17.90 6.45 22.40
N ALA A 73 -17.49 7.72 22.38
CA ALA A 73 -18.41 8.86 22.35
C ALA A 73 -18.92 9.14 20.93
N GLY A 74 -20.24 9.30 20.79
CA GLY A 74 -20.92 9.63 19.53
C GLY A 74 -22.25 8.90 19.40
N ASP A 75 -23.18 9.48 18.65
CA ASP A 75 -24.43 8.78 18.33
C ASP A 75 -24.19 7.67 17.29
N ARG A 76 -25.25 6.91 16.98
CA ARG A 76 -25.19 5.81 16.01
C ARG A 76 -24.76 6.28 14.61
N GLN A 77 -25.11 7.50 14.23
CA GLN A 77 -24.79 8.05 12.91
C GLN A 77 -23.31 8.42 12.81
N GLU A 78 -22.75 8.97 13.88
CA GLU A 78 -21.34 9.29 14.00
C GLU A 78 -20.47 8.03 14.01
N GLN A 79 -20.87 7.01 14.77
CA GLN A 79 -20.25 5.68 14.76
C GLN A 79 -20.22 5.08 13.35
N LYS A 80 -21.33 5.18 12.60
CA LYS A 80 -21.40 4.73 11.22
C LYS A 80 -20.43 5.50 10.32
N ARG A 81 -20.39 6.83 10.39
CA ARG A 81 -19.48 7.67 9.59
C ARG A 81 -18.01 7.32 9.84
N ARG A 82 -17.63 7.03 11.08
CA ARG A 82 -16.26 6.60 11.43
C ARG A 82 -15.90 5.27 10.79
N ARG A 83 -16.81 4.29 10.84
CA ARG A 83 -16.65 2.99 10.15
C ARG A 83 -16.51 3.16 8.66
N ASP A 84 -17.42 3.90 8.03
CA ASP A 84 -17.39 4.15 6.59
C ASP A 84 -16.08 4.83 6.17
N THR A 85 -15.63 5.84 6.95
CA THR A 85 -14.35 6.53 6.71
C THR A 85 -13.16 5.58 6.81
N PHE A 86 -13.13 4.72 7.84
CA PHE A 86 -12.06 3.75 8.02
C PHE A 86 -12.03 2.72 6.89
N HIS A 87 -13.19 2.15 6.53
CA HIS A 87 -13.31 1.23 5.40
C HIS A 87 -12.83 1.86 4.10
N ASP A 88 -13.16 3.14 3.85
CA ASP A 88 -12.66 3.86 2.70
C ASP A 88 -11.13 3.99 2.72
N GLN A 89 -10.51 4.27 3.88
CA GLN A 89 -9.05 4.33 3.98
C GLN A 89 -8.39 2.96 3.73
N VAL A 90 -8.91 1.89 4.34
CA VAL A 90 -8.42 0.52 4.16
C VAL A 90 -8.58 0.08 2.71
N ARG A 91 -9.72 0.38 2.08
CA ARG A 91 -9.96 0.11 0.65
C ARG A 91 -8.96 0.84 -0.23
N CYS A 92 -8.69 2.13 0.05
CA CYS A 92 -7.67 2.87 -0.68
C CYS A 92 -6.28 2.25 -0.48
N GLY A 93 -5.95 1.85 0.75
CA GLY A 93 -4.70 1.17 1.08
C GLY A 93 -4.52 -0.14 0.34
N ARG A 94 -5.59 -0.95 0.22
CA ARG A 94 -5.60 -2.16 -0.61
C ARG A 94 -5.19 -1.86 -2.05
N TRP A 95 -5.70 -0.77 -2.62
CA TRP A 95 -5.35 -0.38 -3.98
C TRP A 95 -3.94 0.22 -4.12
N CYS A 96 -3.51 1.03 -3.15
CA CYS A 96 -2.10 1.46 -3.01
C CYS A 96 -1.16 0.28 -2.67
N TRP A 97 -1.67 -0.93 -2.43
CA TRP A 97 -0.84 -2.13 -2.22
C TRP A 97 -0.84 -3.03 -3.45
N LYS A 98 -2.01 -3.48 -3.90
CA LYS A 98 -2.15 -4.47 -4.98
C LYS A 98 -1.50 -4.05 -6.29
N LEU A 99 -1.81 -2.84 -6.76
CA LEU A 99 -1.33 -2.40 -8.07
C LEU A 99 0.20 -2.19 -8.08
N PRO A 100 0.82 -1.55 -7.07
CA PRO A 100 2.27 -1.53 -6.94
C PRO A 100 2.88 -2.93 -6.80
N CYS A 101 2.29 -3.86 -6.05
CA CYS A 101 2.83 -5.23 -5.99
C CYS A 101 2.86 -5.91 -7.37
N ALA A 102 1.86 -5.68 -8.22
CA ALA A 102 1.87 -6.23 -9.58
C ALA A 102 2.90 -5.56 -10.51
N LEU A 103 3.09 -4.24 -10.39
CA LEU A 103 3.84 -3.42 -11.34
C LEU A 103 5.23 -2.98 -10.86
N GLY A 104 5.59 -3.25 -9.61
CA GLY A 104 6.72 -2.63 -8.91
C GLY A 104 6.22 -1.62 -7.87
N VAL A 105 6.65 -1.81 -6.63
CA VAL A 105 6.35 -0.95 -5.48
C VAL A 105 6.76 0.51 -5.76
N GLY A 106 7.78 0.72 -6.59
CA GLY A 106 8.15 2.04 -7.15
C GLY A 106 7.03 2.85 -7.78
N LEU A 107 5.94 2.20 -8.19
CA LEU A 107 4.72 2.86 -8.66
C LEU A 107 4.21 3.90 -7.64
N LEU A 108 4.39 3.63 -6.34
CA LEU A 108 3.97 4.55 -5.28
C LEU A 108 4.72 5.87 -5.27
N LEU A 109 5.96 5.90 -5.77
CA LEU A 109 6.75 7.12 -5.93
C LEU A 109 6.47 7.80 -7.28
N GLY A 110 6.33 6.99 -8.34
CA GLY A 110 6.25 7.49 -9.72
C GLY A 110 4.85 7.92 -10.17
N CYS A 111 3.79 7.37 -9.57
CA CYS A 111 2.42 7.73 -9.93
C CYS A 111 1.82 8.72 -8.93
N GLY A 112 1.58 9.94 -9.41
CA GLY A 112 0.98 11.00 -8.62
C GLY A 112 -0.45 10.71 -8.14
N ASN A 113 -0.96 11.63 -7.32
CA ASN A 113 -2.29 11.57 -6.69
C ASN A 113 -3.43 11.18 -7.66
N ASP A 114 -3.30 11.43 -8.96
CA ASP A 114 -4.35 11.24 -9.95
C ASP A 114 -4.73 9.79 -10.22
N LEU A 115 -3.76 8.86 -10.27
CA LEU A 115 -4.06 7.44 -10.51
C LEU A 115 -4.87 6.87 -9.34
N PHE A 116 -4.35 7.01 -8.14
CA PHE A 116 -5.00 6.51 -6.92
C PHE A 116 -6.28 7.28 -6.60
N ARG A 117 -6.38 8.58 -6.93
CA ARG A 117 -7.64 9.35 -6.84
C ARG A 117 -8.70 8.82 -7.79
N LYS A 118 -8.34 8.46 -9.04
CA LYS A 118 -9.28 7.86 -9.98
C LYS A 118 -9.78 6.51 -9.47
N MET A 119 -8.86 5.64 -9.06
CA MET A 119 -9.19 4.33 -8.50
C MET A 119 -10.07 4.43 -7.24
N ARG A 120 -9.88 5.46 -6.41
CA ARG A 120 -10.71 5.74 -5.23
C ARG A 120 -12.14 6.16 -5.60
N ASN A 121 -12.31 6.97 -6.64
CA ASN A 121 -13.60 7.59 -6.96
C ASN A 121 -14.52 6.69 -7.79
N SER A 122 -14.00 5.69 -8.50
CA SER A 122 -14.76 4.96 -9.53
C SER A 122 -15.18 3.54 -9.14
N SER A 123 -15.28 3.22 -7.85
CA SER A 123 -15.67 1.88 -7.38
C SER A 123 -14.86 0.74 -8.01
N PHE A 124 -13.57 0.97 -8.29
CA PHE A 124 -12.68 0.00 -8.94
C PHE A 124 -12.81 -1.39 -8.27
N THR A 125 -12.93 -2.41 -9.12
CA THR A 125 -13.03 -3.82 -8.79
C THR A 125 -11.68 -4.50 -8.92
N ASN A 126 -11.53 -5.70 -8.33
CA ASN A 126 -10.31 -6.48 -8.49
C ASN A 126 -10.00 -6.78 -9.96
N ILE A 127 -11.03 -7.11 -10.74
CA ILE A 127 -10.91 -7.41 -12.18
C ILE A 127 -10.35 -6.20 -12.94
N GLU A 128 -10.78 -4.98 -12.59
CA GLU A 128 -10.26 -3.76 -13.23
C GLU A 128 -8.81 -3.47 -12.83
N ILE A 129 -8.39 -3.82 -11.61
CA ILE A 129 -6.97 -3.76 -11.20
C ILE A 129 -6.15 -4.76 -11.99
N ASP A 130 -6.59 -6.01 -12.09
CA ASP A 130 -5.89 -7.07 -12.83
C ASP A 130 -5.78 -6.71 -14.32
N ALA A 131 -6.86 -6.17 -14.91
CA ALA A 131 -6.86 -5.67 -16.28
C ALA A 131 -5.89 -4.50 -16.47
N LEU A 132 -5.85 -3.54 -15.53
CA LEU A 132 -4.91 -2.42 -15.58
C LEU A 132 -3.46 -2.90 -15.43
N ALA A 133 -3.21 -3.82 -14.50
CA ALA A 133 -1.88 -4.40 -14.28
C ALA A 133 -1.41 -5.16 -15.52
N THR A 134 -2.26 -6.04 -16.06
CA THR A 134 -2.02 -6.76 -17.31
C THR A 134 -1.72 -5.79 -18.44
N TYR A 135 -2.58 -4.79 -18.63
CA TYR A 135 -2.37 -3.78 -19.65
C TYR A 135 -1.01 -3.09 -19.51
N ALA A 136 -0.63 -2.68 -18.30
CA ALA A 136 0.65 -2.02 -18.04
C ALA A 136 1.85 -2.95 -18.29
N VAL A 137 1.80 -4.21 -17.85
CA VAL A 137 2.88 -5.19 -18.09
C VAL A 137 3.14 -5.36 -19.59
N TYR A 138 2.08 -5.47 -20.40
CA TYR A 138 2.23 -5.73 -21.83
C TYR A 138 2.39 -4.49 -22.70
N SER A 139 1.85 -3.32 -22.33
CA SER A 139 2.03 -2.07 -23.12
C SER A 139 3.12 -1.17 -22.62
N ARG A 140 3.50 -1.28 -21.35
CA ARG A 140 4.45 -0.38 -20.69
C ARG A 140 5.55 -1.17 -19.96
N PRO A 141 6.18 -2.18 -20.58
CA PRO A 141 7.17 -3.03 -19.92
C PRO A 141 8.39 -2.24 -19.43
N GLY A 142 8.80 -1.20 -20.16
CA GLY A 142 9.89 -0.32 -19.75
C GLY A 142 9.54 0.50 -18.52
N THR A 143 8.33 1.05 -18.47
CA THR A 143 7.83 1.76 -17.28
C THR A 143 7.72 0.82 -16.07
N VAL A 144 7.18 -0.39 -16.25
CA VAL A 144 7.10 -1.42 -15.19
C VAL A 144 8.50 -1.80 -14.69
N ARG A 145 9.47 -1.96 -15.59
CA ARG A 145 10.87 -2.20 -15.22
C ARG A 145 11.44 -1.07 -14.37
N LEU A 146 11.14 0.19 -14.70
CA LEU A 146 11.57 1.33 -13.87
C LEU A 146 10.95 1.26 -12.48
N PHE A 147 9.65 1.03 -12.35
CA PHE A 147 9.01 0.91 -11.03
C PHE A 147 9.65 -0.18 -10.19
N ARG A 148 9.91 -1.36 -10.76
CA ARG A 148 10.59 -2.45 -10.06
C ARG A 148 12.01 -2.09 -9.62
N ALA A 149 12.73 -1.30 -10.41
CA ALA A 149 14.06 -0.81 -10.02
C ALA A 149 14.03 0.08 -8.77
N LEU A 150 12.89 0.71 -8.47
CA LEU A 150 12.71 1.54 -7.27
C LEU A 150 12.16 0.78 -6.06
N ASP A 151 11.91 -0.54 -6.16
CA ASP A 151 11.20 -1.29 -5.12
C ASP A 151 11.87 -1.20 -3.76
N MET A 152 13.19 -1.42 -3.73
CA MET A 152 13.97 -1.34 -2.49
C MET A 152 13.83 0.04 -1.86
N LEU A 153 14.13 1.11 -2.62
CA LEU A 153 14.02 2.49 -2.15
C LEU A 153 12.61 2.79 -1.59
N THR A 154 11.58 2.36 -2.31
CA THR A 154 10.20 2.63 -1.95
C THR A 154 9.80 1.91 -0.66
N ARG A 155 10.24 0.65 -0.48
CA ARG A 155 10.01 -0.11 0.75
C ARG A 155 10.65 0.57 1.96
N TRP A 156 11.91 1.01 1.84
CA TRP A 156 12.60 1.76 2.89
C TRP A 156 11.84 3.04 3.26
N LEU A 157 11.37 3.81 2.27
CA LEU A 157 10.59 5.03 2.50
C LEU A 157 9.25 4.75 3.20
N ILE A 158 8.51 3.72 2.77
CA ILE A 158 7.23 3.33 3.39
C ILE A 158 7.43 2.92 4.83
N LEU A 159 8.49 2.16 5.13
CA LEU A 159 8.82 1.70 6.48
C LEU A 159 9.48 2.78 7.35
N GLY A 160 9.68 3.99 6.82
CA GLY A 160 10.31 5.10 7.55
C GLY A 160 11.81 4.92 7.80
N GLY A 161 12.44 3.95 7.14
CA GLY A 161 13.87 3.72 7.21
C GLY A 161 14.60 4.58 6.20
N LEU A 162 15.24 5.66 6.65
CA LEU A 162 16.27 6.35 5.88
C LEU A 162 17.57 5.56 6.04
N SER A 163 17.82 4.58 5.17
CA SER A 163 19.10 3.89 5.22
C SER A 163 20.23 4.83 4.81
N GLU A 164 21.43 4.62 5.37
CA GLU A 164 22.64 5.35 4.97
C GLU A 164 22.89 5.27 3.45
N TYR A 165 22.39 4.21 2.79
CA TYR A 165 22.41 4.07 1.34
C TYR A 165 21.56 5.11 0.61
N ILE A 166 20.36 5.45 1.10
CA ILE A 166 19.52 6.50 0.51
C ILE A 166 20.23 7.85 0.65
N ILE A 167 20.73 8.13 1.86
CA ILE A 167 21.49 9.35 2.16
C ILE A 167 22.71 9.43 1.23
N TYR A 168 23.50 8.36 1.15
CA TYR A 168 24.66 8.25 0.27
C TYR A 168 24.31 8.45 -1.21
N VAL A 169 23.27 7.82 -1.74
CA VAL A 169 22.86 7.99 -3.14
C VAL A 169 22.37 9.42 -3.41
N THR A 170 21.69 10.05 -2.46
CA THR A 170 21.24 11.44 -2.60
C THR A 170 22.36 12.47 -2.45
N GLU A 171 23.37 12.20 -1.63
CA GLU A 171 24.47 13.13 -1.32
C GLU A 171 25.69 12.96 -2.26
N SER A 172 25.93 11.76 -2.78
CA SER A 172 27.18 11.43 -3.52
C SER A 172 27.18 11.81 -4.99
N SER A 173 26.07 12.31 -5.55
CA SER A 173 25.93 12.87 -6.91
C SER A 173 26.92 12.35 -7.98
N GLY A 174 26.94 11.02 -8.15
CA GLY A 174 27.16 10.37 -9.44
C GLY A 174 25.82 10.30 -10.20
N PRO A 175 25.77 9.75 -11.42
CA PRO A 175 24.62 9.93 -12.27
C PRO A 175 23.39 9.21 -11.65
N GLY A 176 22.27 9.93 -11.59
CA GLY A 176 21.24 9.76 -10.57
C GLY A 176 20.41 8.48 -10.68
N PHE A 177 19.64 8.19 -9.62
CA PHE A 177 18.63 7.13 -9.63
C PHE A 177 17.54 7.52 -10.64
N LEU A 178 17.46 6.82 -11.78
CA LEU A 178 16.68 7.16 -12.99
C LEU A 178 17.29 8.28 -13.86
N GLU A 179 18.32 7.93 -14.62
CA GLU A 179 18.90 8.88 -15.58
C GLU A 179 17.99 9.12 -16.79
N GLU A 180 18.30 10.18 -17.55
CA GLU A 180 17.71 10.42 -18.87
C GLU A 180 17.84 9.18 -19.78
N PHE A 181 18.93 8.42 -19.63
CA PHE A 181 19.12 7.16 -20.33
C PHE A 181 18.07 6.10 -19.93
N ASP A 182 17.79 5.92 -18.64
CA ASP A 182 16.84 4.92 -18.15
C ASP A 182 15.42 5.23 -18.59
N THR A 183 15.02 6.50 -18.51
CA THR A 183 13.71 6.98 -18.95
C THR A 183 13.56 6.90 -20.47
N SER A 184 14.60 7.26 -21.23
CA SER A 184 14.62 7.12 -22.69
C SER A 184 14.58 5.65 -23.13
N ARG A 185 15.26 4.77 -22.40
CA ARG A 185 15.20 3.32 -22.62
C ARG A 185 13.80 2.77 -22.34
N ALA A 186 13.22 3.11 -21.20
CA ALA A 186 11.87 2.68 -20.84
C ALA A 186 10.85 3.14 -21.88
N ARG A 187 10.96 4.38 -22.34
CA ARG A 187 10.10 4.90 -23.41
C ARG A 187 10.22 4.10 -24.71
N ARG A 188 11.44 3.77 -25.15
CA ARG A 188 11.65 2.95 -26.36
C ARG A 188 11.06 1.55 -26.21
N GLU A 189 11.25 0.92 -25.05
CA GLU A 189 10.67 -0.39 -24.73
C GLU A 189 9.12 -0.33 -24.78
N ASP A 190 8.52 0.72 -24.23
CA ASP A 190 7.07 0.93 -24.25
C ASP A 190 6.53 1.22 -25.66
N GLU A 191 7.23 2.05 -26.44
CA GLU A 191 6.85 2.36 -27.83
C GLU A 191 6.94 1.11 -28.72
N ALA A 192 7.97 0.29 -28.56
CA ALA A 192 8.12 -0.98 -29.27
C ALA A 192 6.99 -1.96 -28.90
N ALA A 193 6.70 -2.12 -27.61
CA ALA A 193 5.62 -3.00 -27.14
C ALA A 193 4.24 -2.56 -27.64
N LEU A 194 4.00 -1.24 -27.75
CA LEU A 194 2.77 -0.71 -28.34
C LEU A 194 2.69 -0.94 -29.86
N ALA A 195 3.81 -0.88 -30.58
CA ALA A 195 3.86 -1.13 -32.02
C ALA A 195 3.68 -2.61 -32.38
N GLU A 196 4.11 -3.53 -31.53
CA GLU A 196 4.01 -4.99 -31.74
C GLU A 196 2.59 -5.56 -31.53
N ARG A 197 1.66 -4.76 -30.96
CA ARG A 197 0.26 -5.16 -30.67
C ARG A 197 -0.62 -5.45 -31.89
N HIS A 198 -0.06 -5.48 -33.09
CA HIS A 198 -0.75 -5.89 -34.32
C HIS A 198 -0.84 -7.42 -34.50
N SER A 199 -0.32 -8.23 -33.58
CA SER A 199 -0.48 -9.69 -33.59
C SER A 199 -1.54 -10.16 -32.56
N GLU A 200 -2.33 -11.18 -32.90
CA GLU A 200 -3.41 -11.79 -32.08
C GLU A 200 -2.89 -12.53 -30.82
N THR A 201 -1.96 -11.94 -30.07
CA THR A 201 -1.44 -12.54 -28.84
C THR A 201 -2.42 -12.33 -27.69
N VAL A 202 -2.94 -13.44 -27.16
CA VAL A 202 -3.74 -13.45 -25.93
C VAL A 202 -2.80 -13.12 -24.76
N TRP A 203 -3.09 -12.05 -24.01
CA TRP A 203 -2.34 -11.72 -22.80
C TRP A 203 -2.76 -12.62 -21.64
N GLU A 204 -1.78 -13.08 -20.88
CA GLU A 204 -2.02 -13.75 -19.61
C GLU A 204 -2.37 -12.68 -18.57
N ALA A 205 -3.49 -12.89 -17.87
CA ALA A 205 -3.94 -11.93 -16.87
C ALA A 205 -3.01 -11.96 -15.65
N VAL A 206 -2.57 -10.77 -15.23
CA VAL A 206 -1.83 -10.59 -13.99
C VAL A 206 -2.79 -10.73 -12.81
N ASP A 207 -2.51 -11.66 -11.90
CA ASP A 207 -3.22 -11.78 -10.63
C ASP A 207 -2.61 -10.83 -9.58
N SER A 208 -3.26 -9.69 -9.39
CA SER A 208 -2.78 -8.68 -8.44
C SER A 208 -3.06 -9.05 -6.97
N ASP A 209 -3.98 -9.96 -6.67
CA ASP A 209 -4.17 -10.45 -5.30
C ASP A 209 -3.03 -11.41 -4.93
N ALA A 210 -2.65 -12.33 -5.83
CA ALA A 210 -1.52 -13.23 -5.61
C ALA A 210 -0.20 -12.47 -5.41
N ALA A 211 0.11 -11.52 -6.31
CA ALA A 211 1.31 -10.67 -6.19
C ALA A 211 1.34 -9.88 -4.87
N ALA A 212 0.17 -9.40 -4.42
CA ALA A 212 0.05 -8.68 -3.16
C ALA A 212 0.30 -9.57 -1.94
N MET A 213 -0.22 -10.80 -1.95
CA MET A 213 -0.03 -11.77 -0.87
C MET A 213 1.42 -12.23 -0.76
N GLU A 214 2.10 -12.47 -1.89
CA GLU A 214 3.51 -12.89 -1.93
C GLU A 214 4.43 -11.86 -1.27
N MET A 215 4.14 -10.56 -1.41
CA MET A 215 4.96 -9.49 -0.82
C MET A 215 4.61 -9.13 0.63
N MET A 216 3.49 -9.61 1.19
CA MET A 216 3.10 -9.22 2.55
C MET A 216 4.13 -9.63 3.62
N PRO A 217 4.70 -10.86 3.61
CA PRO A 217 5.72 -11.26 4.57
C PRO A 217 6.94 -10.34 4.57
N ASP A 218 7.41 -9.90 3.39
CA ASP A 218 8.59 -9.04 3.27
C ASP A 218 8.44 -7.70 4.02
N VAL A 219 7.21 -7.22 4.23
CA VAL A 219 6.91 -5.92 4.86
C VAL A 219 6.43 -6.09 6.31
N LEU A 220 5.82 -7.23 6.65
CA LEU A 220 5.31 -7.51 8.00
C LEU A 220 6.33 -8.25 8.88
N ASP A 221 7.18 -9.09 8.29
CA ASP A 221 8.21 -9.87 8.99
C ASP A 221 9.61 -9.22 8.90
N SER A 222 9.73 -8.02 8.33
CA SER A 222 10.94 -7.23 8.40
C SER A 222 11.13 -6.71 9.83
N GLU A 223 11.61 -7.58 10.72
CA GLU A 223 12.28 -7.17 11.95
C GLU A 223 13.44 -6.26 11.55
N GLY A 224 13.34 -4.98 11.91
CA GLY A 224 14.38 -3.98 11.70
C GLY A 224 15.64 -4.27 12.49
#